data_AF-A0AAW2K7Q7-F1
#
_entry.id   AF-A0AAW2K7Q7-F1
#
_cell.length_a   1.000
_cell.length_b   1.000
_cell.length_c   1.000
_cell.angle_alpha   90.00
_cell.angle_beta   90.00
_cell.angle_gamma   90.00
#
_symmetry.space_group_name_H-M   'P 1'
#
loop_
_entity.id
_entity.type
_entity.pdbx_description
1 polymer ?
#
loop_
_entity_poly.entity_id
_entity_poly.type
_entity_poly.pdbx_seq_one_letter_code
_entity_poly.pdbx_strand_id
1 'polypeptide(L)'
;MVVLAVYADDILITGSDIYEIEEAKTYLQKHFVTKDLGRPRYFLGIEIAHSKHGVSLSQRKYACDLLQEAGLLGTKPVDTPMDSNPDFWNDDGNYLEDTCGQANLLNRD
;
A
#
# COMPACT_ATOMS: atom_id res chain seq x y z
N MET A 1 -8.23 0.08 -21.25
CA MET A 1 -8.44 1.01 -20.12
C MET A 1 -7.11 1.22 -19.42
N VAL A 2 -6.65 2.47 -19.38
CA VAL A 2 -5.44 2.88 -18.68
C VAL A 2 -5.83 3.63 -17.41
N VAL A 3 -5.12 3.35 -16.32
CA VAL A 3 -5.24 4.02 -15.03
C VAL A 3 -3.93 4.74 -14.75
N LEU A 4 -4.04 6.02 -14.40
CA LEU A 4 -2.93 6.88 -14.01
C LEU A 4 -3.10 7.27 -12.55
N ALA A 5 -2.14 6.90 -11.70
CA ALA A 5 -2.06 7.36 -10.32
C ALA A 5 -0.91 8.36 -10.21
N VAL A 6 -1.22 9.57 -9.73
CA VAL A 6 -0.27 10.67 -9.58
C VAL A 6 -0.19 11.05 -8.11
N TYR A 7 1.03 11.11 -7.58
CA TYR A 7 1.30 11.61 -6.24
C TYR A 7 2.55 12.47 -6.26
N ALA A 8 2.40 13.77 -5.98
CA ALA A 8 3.49 14.75 -6.08
C ALA A 8 4.29 14.57 -7.39
N ASP A 9 5.55 14.16 -7.30
CA ASP A 9 6.46 13.95 -8.43
C ASP A 9 6.44 12.51 -8.99
N ASP A 10 5.75 11.58 -8.33
CA ASP A 10 5.67 10.17 -8.71
C ASP A 10 4.41 9.87 -9.52
N ILE A 11 4.59 9.21 -10.66
CA ILE A 11 3.51 8.80 -11.57
C ILE A 11 3.56 7.29 -11.79
N LEU A 12 2.45 6.61 -11.51
CA LEU A 12 2.25 5.19 -11.76
C LEU A 12 1.22 5.00 -12.87
N ILE A 13 1.62 4.31 -13.95
CA ILE A 13 0.76 3.97 -15.08
C ILE A 13 0.50 2.46 -15.04
N THR A 14 -0.77 2.06 -15.12
CA THR A 14 -1.18 0.66 -15.25
C THR A 14 -2.38 0.55 -16.18
N GLY A 15 -2.68 -0.64 -16.68
CA GLY A 15 -3.77 -0.81 -17.63
C GLY A 15 -3.90 -2.24 -18.13
N SER A 16 -4.99 -2.48 -18.85
CA SER A 16 -5.29 -3.79 -19.44
C SER A 16 -4.54 -4.04 -20.75
N ASP A 17 -4.24 -2.98 -21.50
CA ASP A 17 -3.57 -3.04 -22.81
C ASP A 17 -2.22 -2.33 -22.73
N ILE A 18 -1.17 -3.03 -23.16
CA ILE A 18 0.20 -2.51 -23.15
C ILE A 18 0.42 -1.43 -24.20
N TYR A 19 -0.32 -1.46 -25.32
CA TYR A 19 -0.21 -0.44 -26.36
C TYR A 19 -0.74 0.91 -25.87
N GLU A 20 -1.91 0.92 -25.22
CA GLU A 20 -2.47 2.13 -24.61
C GLU A 20 -1.54 2.68 -23.50
N ILE A 21 -0.89 1.81 -22.72
CA ILE A 21 0.08 2.22 -21.68
C ILE A 21 1.31 2.89 -22.31
N GLU A 22 1.88 2.31 -23.37
CA GLU A 22 3.05 2.88 -24.06
C GLU A 22 2.70 4.20 -24.77
N GLU A 23 1.50 4.33 -25.33
CA GLU A 23 1.02 5.58 -25.90
C GLU A 23 0.87 6.67 -24.82
N ALA A 24 0.23 6.33 -23.68
CA ALA A 24 0.07 7.26 -22.55
C ALA A 24 1.42 7.70 -21.96
N LYS A 25 2.37 6.75 -21.87
CA LYS A 25 3.74 7.02 -21.43
C LYS A 25 4.48 7.94 -22.39
N THR A 26 4.37 7.70 -23.70
CA THR A 26 4.97 8.57 -24.73
C THR A 26 4.39 9.98 -24.68
N TYR A 27 3.07 10.09 -24.47
CA TYR A 27 2.39 11.36 -24.30
C TYR A 27 2.92 12.14 -23.08
N LEU A 28 3.08 11.47 -21.93
CA LEU A 28 3.63 12.09 -20.72
C LEU A 28 5.08 12.54 -20.91
N GLN A 29 5.92 11.73 -21.56
CA GLN A 29 7.32 12.08 -21.85
C GLN A 29 7.47 13.28 -22.78
N LYS A 30 6.49 13.51 -23.66
CA LYS A 30 6.47 14.66 -24.56
C LYS A 30 6.12 15.97 -23.85
N HIS A 31 5.20 15.90 -22.88
CA HIS A 31 4.69 17.08 -22.17
C HIS A 31 5.45 17.40 -20.87
N PHE A 32 6.05 16.39 -20.24
CA PHE A 32 6.76 16.49 -18.98
C PHE A 32 8.12 15.81 -19.09
N VAL A 33 9.14 16.41 -18.46
CA VAL A 33 10.46 15.77 -18.30
C VAL A 33 10.30 14.64 -17.29
N THR A 34 9.87 13.48 -17.77
CA THR A 34 9.61 12.29 -16.96
C THR A 34 10.65 11.22 -17.29
N LYS A 35 11.15 10.56 -16.24
CA LYS A 35 12.08 9.43 -16.38
C LYS A 35 11.29 8.13 -16.29
N ASP A 36 11.46 7.26 -17.27
CA ASP A 36 10.94 5.91 -17.18
C ASP A 36 11.78 5.08 -16.20
N LEU A 37 11.12 4.55 -15.16
CA LEU A 37 11.71 3.67 -14.16
C LEU A 37 11.46 2.18 -14.47
N GLY A 38 10.70 1.88 -15.53
CA GLY A 38 10.30 0.53 -15.91
C GLY A 38 9.28 -0.06 -14.95
N ARG A 39 9.39 -1.37 -14.66
CA ARG A 39 8.47 -2.03 -13.73
C ARG A 39 8.66 -1.47 -12.32
N PRO A 40 7.59 -0.95 -11.69
CA PRO A 40 7.71 -0.34 -10.38
C PRO A 40 8.03 -1.42 -9.34
N ARG A 41 9.09 -1.18 -8.56
CA ARG A 41 9.45 -1.97 -7.37
C ARG A 41 9.07 -1.27 -6.08
N TYR A 42 9.01 0.06 -6.11
CA TYR A 42 8.57 0.88 -4.99
C TYR A 42 7.70 2.02 -5.51
N PHE A 43 6.61 2.33 -4.81
CA PHE A 43 5.76 3.50 -5.04
C PHE A 43 5.26 3.99 -3.68
N LEU A 44 5.53 5.24 -3.30
CA LEU A 44 5.11 5.82 -1.99
C LEU A 44 5.58 5.03 -0.75
N GLY A 45 6.76 4.42 -0.81
CA GLY A 45 7.24 3.54 0.27
C GLY A 45 6.55 2.16 0.32
N ILE A 46 5.65 1.87 -0.63
CA ILE A 46 5.06 0.55 -0.85
C ILE A 46 5.99 -0.23 -1.79
N GLU A 47 6.52 -1.33 -1.31
CA GLU A 47 7.24 -2.32 -2.10
C GLU A 47 6.23 -3.12 -2.95
N ILE A 48 6.54 -3.27 -4.23
CA ILE A 48 5.72 -3.99 -5.20
C ILE A 48 6.52 -5.18 -5.71
N ALA A 49 6.09 -6.38 -5.33
CA ALA A 49 6.65 -7.64 -5.80
C ALA A 49 5.74 -8.24 -6.87
N HIS A 50 6.30 -8.50 -8.04
CA HIS A 50 5.60 -9.12 -9.16
C HIS A 50 5.91 -10.61 -9.20
N SER A 51 4.88 -11.45 -9.13
CA SER A 51 5.00 -12.91 -9.24
C SER A 51 4.20 -13.41 -10.44
N LYS A 52 4.40 -14.67 -10.84
CA LYS A 52 3.58 -15.32 -11.88
C LYS A 52 2.10 -15.45 -11.49
N HIS A 53 1.79 -15.38 -10.20
CA HIS A 53 0.44 -15.56 -9.66
C HIS A 53 -0.25 -14.22 -9.36
N GLY A 54 0.44 -13.10 -9.51
CA GLY A 54 -0.12 -11.77 -9.24
C GLY A 54 0.91 -10.81 -8.63
N VAL A 55 0.39 -9.69 -8.14
CA VAL A 55 1.18 -8.61 -7.52
C VAL A 55 1.00 -8.66 -6.01
N SER A 56 2.09 -8.57 -5.28
CA SER A 56 2.12 -8.47 -3.82
C SER A 56 2.65 -7.10 -3.41
N LEU A 57 1.99 -6.46 -2.45
CA LEU A 57 2.34 -5.13 -1.93
C LEU A 57 2.83 -5.28 -0.48
N SER A 58 3.90 -4.59 -0.12
CA SER A 58 4.51 -4.65 1.22
C SER A 58 4.99 -3.27 1.66
N GLN A 59 4.53 -2.80 2.82
CA GLN A 59 5.06 -1.59 3.47
C GLN A 59 6.02 -1.90 4.61
N ARG A 60 6.48 -3.16 4.73
CA ARG A 60 7.27 -3.61 5.89
C ARG A 60 8.48 -2.74 6.15
N LYS A 61 9.19 -2.34 5.08
CA LYS A 61 10.36 -1.47 5.18
C LYS A 61 9.99 -0.10 5.75
N TYR A 62 8.97 0.55 5.21
CA TYR A 62 8.48 1.83 5.71
C TYR A 62 8.05 1.75 7.18
N ALA A 63 7.32 0.71 7.57
CA ALA A 63 6.91 0.49 8.96
C ALA A 63 8.12 0.29 9.89
N CYS A 64 9.11 -0.50 9.48
CA CYS A 64 10.34 -0.68 10.26
C CYS A 64 11.16 0.61 10.38
N ASP A 65 11.32 1.35 9.28
CA ASP A 65 12.06 2.61 9.25
C ASP A 65 11.36 3.66 10.14
N LEU A 66 10.02 3.73 10.11
CA LEU A 66 9.23 4.59 10.99
C LEU A 66 9.39 4.22 12.48
N LEU A 67 9.34 2.92 12.80
CA LEU A 67 9.56 2.44 14.17
C LEU A 67 10.98 2.74 14.64
N GLN A 68 11.97 2.69 13.75
CA GLN A 68 13.34 3.05 14.05
C GLN A 68 13.47 4.54 14.35
N GLU A 69 12.91 5.41 13.51
CA GLU A 69 12.93 6.87 13.70
C GLU A 69 12.19 7.28 14.97
N ALA A 70 11.08 6.60 15.30
CA ALA A 70 10.33 6.84 16.52
C ALA A 70 11.03 6.29 17.79
N GLY A 71 12.14 5.55 17.65
CA GLY A 71 12.82 4.89 18.77
C GLY A 71 12.01 3.74 19.38
N LEU A 72 11.07 3.18 18.62
CA LEU A 72 10.14 2.13 19.04
C LEU A 72 10.57 0.71 18.61
N LEU A 73 11.79 0.56 18.09
CA LEU A 73 12.37 -0.75 17.81
C LEU A 73 12.52 -1.55 19.12
N GLY A 74 11.65 -2.53 19.33
CA GLY A 74 11.66 -3.40 20.51
C GLY A 74 10.72 -2.97 21.63
N THR A 75 9.86 -1.96 21.42
CA THR A 75 8.77 -1.67 22.37
C THR A 75 7.71 -2.77 22.35
N LYS A 76 7.01 -2.96 23.47
CA LYS A 76 5.94 -3.98 23.56
C LYS A 76 4.92 -3.76 22.43
N PRO A 77 4.55 -4.81 21.69
CA PRO A 77 3.49 -4.71 20.69
C PRO A 77 2.22 -4.21 21.38
N VAL A 78 1.61 -3.18 20.79
CA VAL A 78 0.29 -2.67 21.18
C VAL A 78 -0.65 -2.96 20.03
N ASP A 79 -1.92 -3.19 20.33
CA ASP A 79 -2.92 -3.42 19.29
C ASP A 79 -2.93 -2.21 18.33
N THR A 80 -2.54 -2.47 17.08
CA THR A 80 -2.64 -1.48 16.01
C THR A 80 -4.10 -1.41 15.57
N PRO A 81 -4.66 -0.22 15.31
CA PRO A 81 -6.04 -0.06 14.84
C PRO A 81 -6.26 -0.60 13.41
N MET A 82 -5.24 -1.20 12.79
CA MET A 82 -5.38 -1.89 11.52
C MET A 82 -5.95 -3.28 11.82
N ASP A 83 -7.24 -3.47 11.50
CA ASP A 83 -7.87 -4.78 11.55
C ASP A 83 -7.07 -5.77 10.71
N SER A 84 -6.47 -6.75 11.37
CA SER A 84 -5.73 -7.84 10.73
C SER A 84 -6.65 -8.91 10.16
N ASN A 85 -7.88 -8.56 9.79
CA ASN A 85 -8.87 -9.53 9.35
C ASN A 85 -8.57 -9.96 7.91
N PRO A 86 -8.24 -11.24 7.63
CA PRO A 86 -8.02 -11.70 6.27
C PRO A 86 -9.29 -11.66 5.41
N ASP A 87 -10.48 -11.50 5.99
CA ASP A 87 -11.77 -11.49 5.27
C ASP A 87 -12.14 -10.15 4.63
N PHE A 88 -11.29 -9.11 4.69
CA PHE A 88 -11.55 -7.85 3.96
C PHE A 88 -11.68 -8.03 2.43
N TRP A 89 -11.34 -9.21 1.90
CA TRP A 89 -11.44 -9.58 0.49
C TRP A 89 -12.60 -10.53 0.17
N ASN A 90 -13.44 -10.88 1.14
CA ASN A 90 -14.66 -11.65 0.88
C ASN A 90 -15.79 -10.64 0.67
N ASP A 91 -16.27 -10.57 -0.58
CA ASP A 91 -17.38 -9.72 -1.04
C ASP A 91 -18.75 -10.22 -0.54
N ASP A 92 -18.80 -10.55 0.76
CA ASP A 92 -19.97 -11.15 1.40
C ASP A 92 -20.55 -10.16 2.41
N GLY A 93 -20.72 -8.91 2.00
CA GLY A 93 -21.79 -7.99 2.42
C GLY A 93 -22.25 -7.92 3.89
N ASN A 94 -21.43 -8.27 4.87
CA ASN A 94 -21.84 -8.22 6.27
C ASN A 94 -21.10 -7.07 6.98
N TYR A 95 -21.87 -6.01 7.24
CA TYR A 95 -21.44 -4.88 8.06
C TYR A 95 -20.91 -5.39 9.40
N LEU A 96 -19.74 -4.87 9.80
CA LEU A 96 -19.19 -5.07 11.12
C LEU A 96 -20.16 -4.43 12.14
N GLU A 97 -20.76 -5.26 13.00
CA GLU A 97 -21.31 -4.76 14.26
C GLU A 97 -20.12 -4.32 15.12
N ASP A 98 -20.01 -3.01 15.34
CA ASP A 98 -19.10 -2.41 16.30
C ASP A 98 -19.27 -3.09 17.67
N THR A 99 -18.28 -3.87 18.08
CA THR A 99 -18.08 -4.25 19.48
C THR A 99 -16.83 -3.55 20.01
N CYS A 100 -16.92 -2.22 20.12
CA CYS A 100 -16.10 -1.46 21.04
C CYS A 100 -16.48 -1.88 22.48
N GLY A 101 -15.79 -2.88 23.03
CA GLY A 101 -16.03 -3.29 24.40
C GLY A 101 -15.25 -4.51 24.84
N GLN A 102 -14.01 -4.30 25.30
CA GLN A 102 -13.54 -4.75 26.63
C GLN A 102 -12.11 -4.24 26.89
N ALA A 103 -12.03 -3.01 27.40
CA ALA A 103 -10.89 -2.60 28.20
C ALA A 103 -10.91 -3.40 29.52
N ASN A 104 -10.09 -4.44 29.62
CA ASN A 104 -9.77 -5.03 30.92
C ASN A 104 -8.76 -4.13 31.65
N LEU A 105 -9.29 -3.04 32.19
CA LEU A 105 -8.72 -2.29 33.32
C LEU A 105 -8.95 -3.10 34.60
N LEU A 106 -8.06 -4.05 34.92
CA LEU A 106 -7.96 -4.63 36.26
C LEU A 106 -6.48 -4.90 36.61
N ASN A 107 -5.76 -3.81 36.88
CA ASN A 107 -4.83 -3.80 38.02
C ASN A 107 -5.44 -2.82 39.04
N ARG A 108 -6.02 -3.36 40.10
CA ARG A 108 -6.16 -2.69 41.39
C ARG A 108 -5.71 -3.69 42.45
N ASP A 109 -4.67 -3.24 43.17
CA ASP A 109 -4.03 -3.77 44.38
C ASP A 109 -3.15 -5.03 44.25
#